data_AF-A0A7S3V4Y7-F1
#
_entry.id   AF-A0A7S3V4Y7-F1
#
_cell.length_a   1.000
_cell.length_b   1.000
_cell.length_c   1.000
_cell.angle_alpha   90.00
_cell.angle_beta   90.00
_cell.angle_gamma   90.00
#
_symmetry.space_group_name_H-M   'P 1'
#
loop_
_entity.id
_entity.type
_entity.pdbx_description
1 polymer ?
#
loop_
_entity_poly.entity_id
_entity_poly.type
_entity_poly.pdbx_seq_one_letter_code
_entity_poly.pdbx_strand_id
1 'polypeptide(L)'
;KKLSVHPSIFYKKGLQIAGNRTHTFCNTNMTYFRSHFGVSPGVASIIWDMIYLQLPNGFCYFHVLWGLLFMKVYATAPVLAGKVGADEGIFREKSFKVVKAIASLKSKVIKLSNRFMNSNDSICNLTVDGTDFRIPEPTPFWSGWFSHKFNAAGLRYEVGVCIQTGWICWIIGPFACGKWSDLKIFRVALKKKLVPRERVEADGGYRGDIRISDPEDAANLRDTLMKSAARARHETVNRRFKQFECMKSFRHD
;
A
#
# COMPACT_ATOMS: atom_id res chain seq x y z
N LYS A 1 4.18 -15.22 27.03
CA LYS A 1 5.46 -15.45 26.30
C LYS A 1 5.29 -14.99 24.86
N LYS A 2 6.05 -13.98 24.43
CA LYS A 2 6.08 -13.48 23.04
C LYS A 2 6.80 -14.52 22.17
N LEU A 3 6.07 -15.34 21.40
CA LEU A 3 6.68 -16.12 20.33
C LEU A 3 6.59 -15.30 19.05
N SER A 4 7.66 -14.53 18.76
CA SER A 4 7.89 -14.09 17.40
C SER A 4 8.00 -15.33 16.51
N VAL A 5 7.28 -15.33 15.39
CA VAL A 5 7.18 -16.49 14.52
C VAL A 5 8.17 -16.30 13.38
N HIS A 6 9.17 -17.17 13.31
CA HIS A 6 10.24 -17.06 12.34
C HIS A 6 9.70 -17.09 10.88
N PRO A 7 10.25 -16.29 9.94
CA PRO A 7 9.78 -16.24 8.55
C PRO A 7 9.72 -17.59 7.83
N SER A 8 10.58 -18.55 8.18
CA SER A 8 10.56 -19.90 7.61
C SER A 8 9.27 -20.68 7.94
N ILE A 9 8.64 -20.42 9.08
CA ILE A 9 7.37 -21.04 9.48
C ILE A 9 6.24 -20.51 8.59
N PHE A 10 6.20 -19.19 8.39
CA PHE A 10 5.28 -18.54 7.44
C PHE A 10 5.48 -19.07 6.03
N TYR A 11 6.73 -19.19 5.58
CA TYR A 11 7.06 -19.69 4.25
C TYR A 11 6.50 -21.10 4.02
N LYS A 12 6.80 -22.05 4.93
CA LYS A 12 6.30 -23.43 4.84
C LYS A 12 4.77 -23.48 4.82
N LYS A 13 4.11 -22.77 5.75
CA LYS A 13 2.64 -22.76 5.84
C LYS A 13 1.98 -22.10 4.63
N GLY A 14 2.56 -21.00 4.14
CA GLY A 14 2.06 -20.30 2.96
C GLY A 14 2.18 -21.13 1.69
N LEU A 15 3.29 -21.86 1.49
CA LEU A 15 3.41 -22.79 0.35
C LEU A 15 2.38 -23.92 0.41
N GLN A 16 2.11 -24.45 1.61
CA GLN A 16 1.05 -25.44 1.81
C GLN A 16 -0.32 -24.90 1.37
N ILE A 17 -0.69 -23.70 1.83
CA ILE A 17 -1.95 -23.03 1.45
C ILE A 17 -1.99 -22.71 -0.06
N ALA A 18 -0.85 -22.32 -0.62
CA ALA A 18 -0.73 -22.03 -2.05
C ALA A 18 -0.94 -23.28 -2.91
N GLY A 19 -0.79 -24.49 -2.35
CA GLY A 19 -0.96 -25.77 -3.04
C GLY A 19 0.35 -26.34 -3.59
N ASN A 20 1.51 -25.81 -3.17
CA ASN A 20 2.81 -26.29 -3.61
C ASN A 20 3.31 -27.43 -2.72
N ARG A 21 3.61 -28.59 -3.34
CA ARG A 21 4.06 -29.81 -2.66
C ARG A 21 5.59 -29.85 -2.44
N THR A 22 6.36 -28.95 -3.06
CA THR A 22 7.81 -28.84 -2.85
C THR A 22 8.14 -27.66 -1.93
N HIS A 23 8.62 -27.98 -0.72
CA HIS A 23 8.91 -26.98 0.32
C HIS A 23 10.37 -26.49 0.32
N THR A 24 11.09 -26.69 -0.79
CA THR A 24 12.48 -26.25 -0.95
C THR A 24 12.56 -24.74 -1.12
N PHE A 25 13.54 -24.09 -0.48
CA PHE A 25 13.74 -22.67 -0.64
C PHE A 25 14.37 -22.37 -2.01
N CYS A 26 13.60 -21.77 -2.92
CA CYS A 26 14.10 -21.32 -4.22
C CYS A 26 13.37 -20.03 -4.65
N ASN A 27 13.97 -19.29 -5.59
CA ASN A 27 13.41 -18.03 -6.11
C ASN A 27 12.01 -18.23 -6.68
N THR A 28 11.76 -19.35 -7.37
CA THR A 28 10.44 -19.70 -7.92
C THR A 28 9.38 -19.80 -6.82
N ASN A 29 9.69 -20.47 -5.72
CA ASN A 29 8.75 -20.63 -4.60
C ASN A 29 8.52 -19.32 -3.84
N MET A 30 9.49 -18.41 -3.79
CA MET A 30 9.29 -17.07 -3.21
C MET A 30 8.35 -16.22 -4.07
N THR A 31 8.48 -16.29 -5.39
CA THR A 31 7.54 -15.66 -6.33
C THR A 31 6.14 -16.25 -6.19
N TYR A 32 6.05 -17.57 -6.06
CA TYR A 32 4.79 -18.28 -5.84
C TYR A 32 4.11 -17.92 -4.50
N PHE A 33 4.88 -17.72 -3.43
CA PHE A 33 4.35 -17.21 -2.17
C PHE A 33 3.79 -15.80 -2.35
N ARG A 34 4.56 -14.90 -2.98
CA ARG A 34 4.13 -13.49 -3.20
C ARG A 34 2.91 -13.38 -4.10
N SER A 35 2.71 -14.29 -5.06
CA SER A 35 1.52 -14.28 -5.91
C SER A 35 0.23 -14.56 -5.12
N HIS A 36 0.33 -15.27 -3.99
CA HIS A 36 -0.82 -15.58 -3.13
C HIS A 36 -1.01 -14.60 -1.97
N PHE A 37 0.07 -14.06 -1.40
CA PHE A 37 -0.02 -13.24 -0.18
C PHE A 37 0.39 -11.78 -0.37
N GLY A 38 0.93 -11.41 -1.53
CA GLY A 38 1.32 -10.02 -1.86
C GLY A 38 2.58 -9.53 -1.14
N VAL A 39 3.11 -10.29 -0.18
CA VAL A 39 4.26 -9.92 0.64
C VAL A 39 5.24 -11.09 0.77
N SER A 40 6.44 -10.84 1.32
CA SER A 40 7.38 -11.91 1.67
C SER A 40 7.01 -12.56 3.01
N PRO A 41 7.50 -13.77 3.31
CA PRO A 41 7.33 -14.40 4.62
C PRO A 41 7.90 -13.56 5.77
N GLY A 42 8.99 -12.82 5.51
CA GLY A 42 9.56 -11.88 6.48
C GLY A 42 8.60 -10.75 6.84
N VAL A 43 7.91 -10.18 5.85
CA VAL A 43 6.88 -9.16 6.09
C VAL A 43 5.69 -9.75 6.85
N ALA A 44 5.25 -10.98 6.53
CA ALA A 44 4.18 -11.64 7.27
C ALA A 44 4.54 -11.86 8.76
N SER A 45 5.79 -12.24 9.03
CA SER A 45 6.34 -12.35 10.39
C SER A 45 6.33 -11.01 11.13
N ILE A 46 6.78 -9.94 10.49
CA ILE A 46 6.72 -8.58 11.05
C ILE A 46 5.27 -8.17 11.34
N ILE A 47 4.34 -8.43 10.43
CA ILE A 47 2.92 -8.13 10.63
C ILE A 47 2.38 -8.83 11.86
N TRP A 48 2.64 -10.14 12.02
CA TRP A 48 2.22 -10.89 13.19
C TRP A 48 2.73 -10.26 14.49
N ASP A 49 4.03 -9.95 14.54
CA ASP A 49 4.66 -9.32 15.71
C ASP A 49 4.03 -7.96 16.05
N MET A 50 3.51 -7.24 15.05
CA MET A 50 2.85 -5.94 15.24
C MET A 50 1.38 -6.04 15.68
N ILE A 51 0.66 -7.09 15.29
CA ILE A 51 -0.80 -7.17 15.47
C ILE A 51 -1.26 -8.21 16.49
N TYR A 52 -0.44 -9.19 16.88
CA TYR A 52 -0.92 -10.35 17.66
C TYR A 52 -1.60 -9.98 18.97
N LEU A 53 -1.14 -8.93 19.66
CA LEU A 53 -1.74 -8.46 20.92
C LEU A 53 -3.12 -7.81 20.73
N GLN A 54 -3.45 -7.39 19.51
CA GLN A 54 -4.73 -6.77 19.17
C GLN A 54 -5.77 -7.81 18.75
N LEU A 55 -5.36 -9.06 18.50
CA LEU A 55 -6.24 -10.11 18.02
C LEU A 55 -6.89 -10.85 19.20
N PRO A 56 -8.18 -11.24 19.07
CA PRO A 56 -8.85 -12.05 20.09
C PRO A 56 -8.16 -13.39 20.36
N ASN A 57 -8.54 -14.03 21.48
CA ASN A 57 -8.14 -15.40 21.77
C ASN A 57 -8.53 -16.35 20.61
N GLY A 58 -7.69 -17.35 20.35
CA GLY A 58 -7.89 -18.30 19.24
C GLY A 58 -7.35 -17.84 17.88
N PHE A 59 -6.63 -16.72 17.81
CA PHE A 59 -5.84 -16.35 16.64
C PHE A 59 -4.43 -16.93 16.70
N CYS A 60 -4.09 -17.74 15.70
CA CYS A 60 -2.75 -18.23 15.41
C CYS A 60 -2.07 -17.40 14.30
N TYR A 61 -0.74 -17.50 14.20
CA TYR A 61 0.09 -16.78 13.21
C TYR A 61 -0.37 -16.94 11.76
N PHE A 62 -0.86 -18.13 11.38
CA PHE A 62 -1.24 -18.41 10.01
C PHE A 62 -2.51 -17.66 9.57
N HIS A 63 -3.31 -17.12 10.49
CA HIS A 63 -4.44 -16.26 10.11
C HIS A 63 -3.96 -14.95 9.47
N VAL A 64 -2.71 -14.52 9.72
CA VAL A 64 -2.09 -13.43 8.95
C VAL A 64 -2.06 -13.78 7.46
N LEU A 65 -1.74 -15.03 7.12
CA LEU A 65 -1.78 -15.50 5.72
C LEU A 65 -3.20 -15.50 5.16
N TRP A 66 -4.23 -15.73 5.97
CA TRP A 66 -5.62 -15.68 5.52
C TRP A 66 -6.04 -14.25 5.16
N GLY A 67 -5.76 -13.27 6.02
CA GLY A 67 -6.02 -11.86 5.72
C GLY A 67 -5.22 -11.36 4.51
N LEU A 68 -3.96 -11.76 4.38
CA LEU A 68 -3.13 -11.44 3.21
C LEU A 68 -3.65 -12.10 1.93
N LEU A 69 -4.05 -13.37 1.98
CA LEU A 69 -4.66 -14.10 0.87
C LEU A 69 -5.96 -13.44 0.43
N PHE A 70 -6.80 -13.05 1.40
CA PHE A 70 -8.06 -12.34 1.16
C PHE A 70 -7.82 -11.02 0.42
N MET A 71 -6.90 -10.17 0.87
CA MET A 71 -6.60 -8.92 0.16
C MET A 71 -5.89 -9.14 -1.18
N LYS A 72 -4.96 -10.10 -1.24
CA LYS A 72 -4.13 -10.33 -2.42
C LYS A 72 -4.91 -10.97 -3.55
N VAL A 73 -5.60 -12.09 -3.31
CA VAL A 73 -6.33 -12.83 -4.34
C VAL A 73 -7.74 -12.29 -4.51
N TYR A 74 -8.34 -11.83 -3.41
CA TYR A 74 -9.67 -11.21 -3.40
C TYR A 74 -10.75 -12.06 -4.09
N ALA A 75 -10.65 -13.39 -3.99
CA ALA A 75 -11.69 -14.32 -4.42
C ALA A 75 -12.83 -14.40 -3.39
N THR A 76 -13.94 -15.05 -3.76
CA THR A 76 -15.09 -15.21 -2.87
C THR A 76 -14.70 -16.01 -1.61
N ALA A 77 -15.36 -15.73 -0.49
CA ALA A 77 -15.08 -16.39 0.78
C ALA A 77 -15.14 -17.94 0.69
N PRO A 78 -16.12 -18.59 0.01
CA PRO A 78 -16.14 -20.05 -0.13
C PRO A 78 -14.88 -20.61 -0.80
N VAL A 79 -14.41 -19.95 -1.87
CA VAL A 79 -13.22 -20.38 -2.62
C VAL A 79 -11.97 -20.30 -1.75
N LEU A 80 -11.80 -19.19 -1.03
CA LEU A 80 -10.64 -18.99 -0.17
C LEU A 80 -10.68 -19.86 1.08
N ALA A 81 -11.86 -20.07 1.67
CA ALA A 81 -12.08 -20.96 2.80
C ALA A 81 -11.72 -22.41 2.44
N GLY A 82 -12.16 -22.89 1.28
CA GLY A 82 -11.77 -24.19 0.74
C GLY A 82 -10.25 -24.30 0.54
N LYS A 83 -9.59 -23.24 0.04
CA LYS A 83 -8.13 -23.22 -0.14
C LYS A 83 -7.35 -23.32 1.17
N VAL A 84 -7.88 -22.80 2.27
CA VAL A 84 -7.23 -22.88 3.59
C VAL A 84 -7.72 -24.05 4.45
N GLY A 85 -8.73 -24.79 3.99
CA GLY A 85 -9.34 -25.90 4.72
C GLY A 85 -10.13 -25.45 5.94
N ALA A 86 -10.91 -24.37 5.83
CA ALA A 86 -11.71 -23.82 6.91
C ALA A 86 -13.18 -23.65 6.51
N ASP A 87 -14.06 -23.55 7.52
CA ASP A 87 -15.43 -23.06 7.33
C ASP A 87 -15.41 -21.63 6.77
N GLU A 88 -16.38 -21.31 5.92
CA GLU A 88 -16.48 -20.00 5.26
C GLU A 88 -16.66 -18.86 6.25
N GLY A 89 -17.57 -19.02 7.22
CA GLY A 89 -17.85 -18.02 8.23
C GLY A 89 -16.61 -17.73 9.08
N ILE A 90 -15.93 -18.81 9.51
CA ILE A 90 -14.68 -18.70 10.27
C ILE A 90 -13.58 -18.02 9.45
N PHE A 91 -13.40 -18.40 8.18
CA PHE A 91 -12.40 -17.79 7.31
C PHE A 91 -12.65 -16.29 7.15
N ARG A 92 -13.89 -15.91 6.85
CA ARG A 92 -14.30 -14.51 6.65
C ARG A 92 -14.05 -13.70 7.91
N GLU A 93 -14.56 -14.15 9.05
CA GLU A 93 -14.42 -13.46 10.33
C GLU A 93 -12.95 -13.22 10.69
N LYS A 94 -12.13 -14.27 10.63
CA LYS A 94 -10.72 -14.18 11.01
C LYS A 94 -9.90 -13.34 10.03
N SER A 95 -10.14 -13.48 8.73
CA SER A 95 -9.45 -12.69 7.70
C SER A 95 -9.74 -11.20 7.86
N PHE A 96 -11.01 -10.82 8.05
CA PHE A 96 -11.38 -9.42 8.26
C PHE A 96 -10.82 -8.84 9.55
N LYS A 97 -10.79 -9.60 10.66
CA LYS A 97 -10.16 -9.15 11.91
C LYS A 97 -8.66 -8.88 11.74
N VAL A 98 -7.95 -9.73 10.98
CA VAL A 98 -6.54 -9.51 10.61
C VAL A 98 -6.38 -8.24 9.77
N VAL A 99 -7.21 -8.06 8.73
CA VAL A 99 -7.16 -6.85 7.88
C VAL A 99 -7.38 -5.58 8.69
N LYS A 100 -8.36 -5.57 9.60
CA LYS A 100 -8.62 -4.44 10.51
C LYS A 100 -7.43 -4.17 11.43
N ALA A 101 -6.80 -5.22 11.97
CA ALA A 101 -5.62 -5.09 12.82
C ALA A 101 -4.37 -4.61 12.06
N ILE A 102 -4.23 -4.93 10.77
CA ILE A 102 -3.19 -4.35 9.91
C ILE A 102 -3.49 -2.86 9.65
N ALA A 103 -4.74 -2.53 9.34
CA ALA A 103 -5.17 -1.16 9.07
C ALA A 103 -4.96 -0.23 10.29
N SER A 104 -5.15 -0.72 11.51
CA SER A 104 -4.91 0.03 12.74
C SER A 104 -3.43 0.43 12.93
N LEU A 105 -2.49 -0.26 12.26
CA LEU A 105 -1.07 0.09 12.30
C LEU A 105 -0.73 1.39 11.56
N LYS A 106 -1.65 1.96 10.77
CA LYS A 106 -1.42 3.15 9.93
C LYS A 106 -0.61 4.23 10.63
N SER A 107 -1.07 4.72 11.79
CA SER A 107 -0.41 5.79 12.54
C SER A 107 0.92 5.37 13.18
N LYS A 108 1.12 4.07 13.41
CA LYS A 108 2.35 3.50 13.95
C LYS A 108 3.45 3.38 12.89
N VAL A 109 3.08 3.04 11.65
CA VAL A 109 4.03 2.73 10.56
C VAL A 109 4.24 3.88 9.57
N ILE A 110 3.21 4.70 9.31
CA ILE A 110 3.28 5.84 8.39
C ILE A 110 3.47 7.10 9.21
N LYS A 111 4.72 7.56 9.31
CA LYS A 111 5.07 8.77 10.05
C LYS A 111 5.68 9.80 9.10
N LEU A 112 5.07 10.99 9.05
CA LEU A 112 5.54 12.07 8.18
C LEU A 112 6.95 12.55 8.55
N SER A 113 7.32 12.47 9.84
CA SER A 113 8.68 12.78 10.32
C SER A 113 9.75 11.88 9.70
N ASN A 114 9.41 10.65 9.30
CA ASN A 114 10.38 9.71 8.72
C ASN A 114 10.89 10.16 7.35
N ARG A 115 10.30 11.19 6.74
CA ARG A 115 10.80 11.77 5.48
C ARG A 115 12.21 12.34 5.62
N PHE A 116 12.60 12.75 6.83
CA PHE A 116 13.94 13.27 7.13
C PHE A 116 14.95 12.17 7.47
N MET A 117 14.56 10.90 7.48
CA MET A 117 15.51 9.81 7.74
C MET A 117 16.56 9.74 6.64
N ASN A 118 17.83 9.74 7.06
CA ASN A 118 18.99 9.78 6.17
C ASN A 118 18.96 10.98 5.21
N SER A 119 18.30 12.08 5.61
CA SER A 119 18.30 13.31 4.82
C SER A 119 19.73 13.81 4.61
N ASN A 120 19.95 14.36 3.42
CA ASN A 120 21.19 15.00 3.01
C ASN A 120 21.03 16.53 2.95
N ASP A 121 20.15 17.08 3.79
CA ASP A 121 19.79 18.51 3.85
C ASP A 121 19.18 19.08 2.56
N SER A 122 18.71 18.20 1.67
CA SER A 122 17.94 18.58 0.49
C SER A 122 16.65 19.31 0.87
N ILE A 123 16.27 20.29 0.07
CA ILE A 123 15.00 21.01 0.18
C ILE A 123 13.81 20.06 -0.07
N CYS A 124 14.01 19.07 -0.94
CA CYS A 124 13.04 18.00 -1.21
C CYS A 124 13.48 16.70 -0.53
N ASN A 125 12.70 16.24 0.46
CA ASN A 125 12.92 14.97 1.15
C ASN A 125 11.86 13.90 0.81
N LEU A 126 10.81 14.31 0.11
CA LEU A 126 9.62 13.51 -0.16
C LEU A 126 9.22 13.65 -1.62
N THR A 127 8.84 12.55 -2.25
CA THR A 127 8.04 12.58 -3.49
C THR A 127 6.57 12.47 -3.14
N VAL A 128 5.69 13.14 -3.90
CA VAL A 128 4.24 13.05 -3.75
C VAL A 128 3.61 12.66 -5.09
N ASP A 129 2.62 11.77 -5.04
CA ASP A 129 1.85 11.36 -6.22
C ASP A 129 0.42 10.97 -5.83
N GLY A 130 -0.50 11.18 -6.77
CA GLY A 130 -1.88 10.74 -6.67
C GLY A 130 -2.04 9.33 -7.21
N THR A 131 -2.71 8.46 -6.46
CA THR A 131 -3.04 7.11 -6.91
C THR A 131 -4.54 6.87 -6.82
N ASP A 132 -5.12 6.51 -7.96
CA ASP A 132 -6.54 6.25 -8.11
C ASP A 132 -6.84 4.76 -7.90
N PHE A 133 -7.96 4.47 -7.25
CA PHE A 133 -8.54 3.14 -7.08
C PHE A 133 -9.98 3.14 -7.56
N ARG A 134 -10.35 2.13 -8.36
CA ARG A 134 -11.69 2.01 -8.91
C ARG A 134 -12.68 1.59 -7.82
N ILE A 135 -13.87 2.17 -7.86
CA ILE A 135 -15.00 1.79 -7.00
C ILE A 135 -16.22 1.44 -7.87
N PRO A 136 -17.24 0.75 -7.31
CA PRO A 136 -18.55 0.68 -7.93
C PRO A 136 -19.09 2.09 -8.09
N GLU A 137 -19.80 2.35 -9.20
CA GLU A 137 -20.38 3.66 -9.44
C GLU A 137 -21.44 3.97 -8.37
N PRO A 138 -21.25 5.00 -7.54
CA PRO A 138 -22.23 5.36 -6.53
C PRO A 138 -23.52 5.86 -7.18
N THR A 139 -24.67 5.53 -6.60
CA THR A 139 -25.98 6.05 -7.00
C THR A 139 -26.44 7.11 -5.98
N PRO A 140 -26.95 8.29 -6.42
CA PRO A 140 -27.08 8.72 -7.81
C PRO A 140 -25.72 9.03 -8.47
N PHE A 141 -25.67 8.94 -9.80
CA PHE A 141 -24.48 9.28 -10.58
C PHE A 141 -24.03 10.70 -10.27
N TRP A 142 -22.72 10.85 -10.07
CA TRP A 142 -22.09 12.15 -9.93
C TRP A 142 -20.71 12.15 -10.57
N SER A 143 -20.50 13.04 -11.55
CA SER A 143 -19.25 13.18 -12.30
C SER A 143 -18.03 13.49 -11.42
N GLY A 144 -18.24 13.96 -10.18
CA GLY A 144 -17.16 14.16 -9.21
C GLY A 144 -16.41 12.87 -8.84
N TRP A 145 -16.99 11.69 -9.07
CA TRP A 145 -16.30 10.41 -8.90
C TRP A 145 -15.48 9.99 -10.12
N PHE A 146 -15.68 10.61 -11.29
CA PHE A 146 -15.11 10.13 -12.55
C PHE A 146 -13.58 10.23 -12.57
N SER A 147 -12.90 9.09 -12.77
CA SER A 147 -11.47 9.03 -13.01
C SER A 147 -11.19 8.81 -14.49
N HIS A 148 -10.49 9.75 -15.13
CA HIS A 148 -9.99 9.59 -16.50
C HIS A 148 -9.04 8.40 -16.67
N LYS A 149 -8.42 7.92 -15.58
CA LYS A 149 -7.53 6.75 -15.61
C LYS A 149 -8.27 5.44 -15.86
N PHE A 150 -9.51 5.35 -15.39
CA PHE A 150 -10.32 4.14 -15.47
C PHE A 150 -11.54 4.29 -16.38
N ASN A 151 -11.84 5.51 -16.82
CA ASN A 151 -13.10 5.87 -17.46
C ASN A 151 -14.32 5.37 -16.65
N ALA A 152 -14.24 5.51 -15.33
CA ALA A 152 -15.23 5.02 -14.36
C ALA A 152 -15.10 5.76 -13.01
N ALA A 153 -16.01 5.49 -12.08
CA ALA A 153 -15.93 6.01 -10.71
C ALA A 153 -14.65 5.53 -9.98
N GLY A 154 -14.00 6.45 -9.27
CA GLY A 154 -12.76 6.22 -8.57
C GLY A 154 -12.54 7.10 -7.34
N LEU A 155 -11.69 6.58 -6.45
CA LEU A 155 -11.15 7.28 -5.28
C LEU A 155 -9.67 7.53 -5.46
N ARG A 156 -9.23 8.74 -5.12
CA ARG A 156 -7.84 9.17 -5.15
C ARG A 156 -7.26 9.24 -3.75
N TYR A 157 -6.02 8.80 -3.62
CA TYR A 157 -5.20 9.02 -2.44
C TYR A 157 -3.92 9.74 -2.86
N GLU A 158 -3.51 10.72 -2.07
CA GLU A 158 -2.17 11.29 -2.18
C GLU A 158 -1.23 10.50 -1.28
N VAL A 159 -0.14 9.99 -1.85
CA VAL A 159 0.88 9.20 -1.16
C VAL A 159 2.17 10.00 -1.18
N GLY A 160 2.89 10.00 -0.06
CA GLY A 160 4.23 10.60 0.02
C GLY A 160 5.29 9.58 0.40
N VAL A 161 6.37 9.54 -0.37
CA VAL A 161 7.47 8.57 -0.22
C VAL A 161 8.77 9.30 0.07
N CYS A 162 9.48 8.91 1.13
CA CYS A 162 10.80 9.45 1.44
C CYS A 162 11.78 9.11 0.31
N ILE A 163 12.48 10.13 -0.20
CA ILE A 163 13.42 9.97 -1.33
C ILE A 163 14.58 9.05 -0.95
N GLN A 164 15.14 9.23 0.26
CA GLN A 164 16.32 8.50 0.70
C GLN A 164 16.01 7.04 1.02
N THR A 165 14.96 6.80 1.82
CA THR A 165 14.65 5.46 2.34
C THR A 165 13.64 4.68 1.50
N GLY A 166 12.83 5.35 0.68
CA GLY A 166 11.70 4.74 -0.02
C GLY A 166 10.53 4.35 0.88
N TRP A 167 10.50 4.85 2.12
CA TRP A 167 9.40 4.60 3.04
C TRP A 167 8.19 5.45 2.68
N ILE A 168 6.99 4.90 2.88
CA ILE A 168 5.75 5.69 2.84
C ILE A 168 5.70 6.49 4.13
N CYS A 169 5.75 7.82 4.01
CA CYS A 169 5.74 8.75 5.14
C CYS A 169 4.42 9.51 5.23
N TRP A 170 3.64 9.53 4.14
CA TRP A 170 2.40 10.26 4.06
C TRP A 170 1.35 9.48 3.27
N ILE A 171 0.10 9.54 3.72
CA ILE A 171 -1.04 9.09 2.95
C ILE A 171 -2.28 9.88 3.39
N ILE A 172 -3.02 10.43 2.42
CA ILE A 172 -4.32 11.07 2.68
C ILE A 172 -5.33 10.72 1.58
N GLY A 173 -6.60 10.63 2.00
CA GLY A 173 -7.73 10.22 1.18
C GLY A 173 -8.74 9.41 2.02
N PRO A 174 -9.77 8.83 1.38
CA PRO A 174 -10.05 8.91 -0.05
C PRO A 174 -10.66 10.26 -0.48
N PHE A 175 -10.38 10.68 -1.72
CA PHE A 175 -11.01 11.81 -2.39
C PHE A 175 -11.70 11.36 -3.69
N ALA A 176 -12.80 12.00 -4.07
CA ALA A 176 -13.47 11.72 -5.35
C ALA A 176 -12.61 12.21 -6.53
N CYS A 177 -12.22 11.31 -7.45
CA CYS A 177 -11.22 11.60 -8.50
C CYS A 177 -11.57 12.82 -9.37
N GLY A 178 -12.81 12.94 -9.83
CA GLY A 178 -13.25 14.03 -10.71
C GLY A 178 -13.33 15.39 -10.02
N LYS A 179 -13.62 15.42 -8.71
CA LYS A 179 -13.70 16.68 -7.93
C LYS A 179 -12.36 17.16 -7.39
N TRP A 180 -11.41 16.25 -7.20
CA TRP A 180 -10.17 16.51 -6.47
C TRP A 180 -8.95 16.17 -7.32
N SER A 181 -8.42 17.19 -7.99
CA SER A 181 -7.10 17.10 -8.64
C SER A 181 -5.99 16.94 -7.60
N ASP A 182 -4.88 16.38 -8.06
CA ASP A 182 -3.65 16.17 -7.28
C ASP A 182 -3.18 17.44 -6.57
N LEU A 183 -3.01 18.52 -7.33
CA LEU A 183 -2.66 19.83 -6.80
C LEU A 183 -3.63 20.34 -5.72
N LYS A 184 -4.93 20.11 -5.89
CA LYS A 184 -5.95 20.55 -4.94
C LYS A 184 -5.81 19.79 -3.62
N ILE A 185 -5.59 18.47 -3.68
CA ILE A 185 -5.37 17.63 -2.50
C ILE A 185 -4.10 18.11 -1.77
N PHE A 186 -2.99 18.26 -2.49
CA PHE A 186 -1.72 18.76 -1.93
C PHE A 186 -1.89 20.06 -1.14
N ARG A 187 -2.53 21.05 -1.77
CA ARG A 187 -2.74 22.39 -1.19
C ARG A 187 -3.55 22.36 0.11
N VAL A 188 -4.60 21.53 0.18
CA VAL A 188 -5.44 21.45 1.37
C VAL A 188 -4.85 20.55 2.47
N ALA A 189 -3.90 19.68 2.11
CA ALA A 189 -3.37 18.63 2.97
C ALA A 189 -1.86 18.75 3.22
N LEU A 190 -1.02 18.01 2.46
CA LEU A 190 0.42 17.88 2.72
C LEU A 190 1.13 19.24 2.81
N LYS A 191 0.76 20.21 1.96
CA LYS A 191 1.36 21.55 1.96
C LYS A 191 1.35 22.20 3.35
N LYS A 192 0.26 22.01 4.11
CA LYS A 192 0.09 22.57 5.47
C LYS A 192 0.95 21.88 6.53
N LYS A 193 1.62 20.79 6.17
CA LYS A 193 2.48 19.98 7.06
C LYS A 193 3.98 20.12 6.73
N LEU A 194 4.31 20.82 5.63
CA LEU A 194 5.70 21.09 5.26
C LEU A 194 6.31 22.15 6.17
N VAL A 195 7.57 21.96 6.54
CA VAL A 195 8.31 22.97 7.33
C VAL A 195 8.64 24.19 6.45
N PRO A 196 9.06 25.34 7.01
CA PRO A 196 9.48 26.49 6.20
C PRO A 196 10.51 26.09 5.15
N ARG A 197 10.35 26.61 3.92
CA ARG A 197 11.21 26.37 2.74
C ARG A 197 11.23 24.95 2.18
N GLU A 198 10.73 23.93 2.88
CA GLU A 198 10.61 22.56 2.36
C GLU A 198 9.76 22.52 1.07
N ARG A 199 10.22 21.76 0.07
CA ARG A 199 9.48 21.43 -1.16
C ARG A 199 9.33 19.91 -1.26
N VAL A 200 8.50 19.45 -2.18
CA VAL A 200 8.33 18.02 -2.50
C VAL A 200 8.48 17.79 -3.99
N GLU A 201 9.07 16.65 -4.37
CA GLU A 201 9.16 16.24 -5.77
C GLU A 201 7.81 15.68 -6.23
N ALA A 202 7.29 16.16 -7.35
CA ALA A 202 6.04 15.67 -7.93
C ALA A 202 6.14 15.59 -9.45
N ASP A 203 5.13 15.02 -10.09
CA ASP A 203 4.98 15.10 -11.54
C ASP A 203 4.36 16.43 -11.99
N GLY A 204 4.19 16.60 -13.31
CA GLY A 204 3.62 17.82 -13.88
C GLY A 204 2.16 18.08 -13.49
N GLY A 205 1.43 17.09 -12.98
CA GLY A 205 0.05 17.25 -12.51
C GLY A 205 -0.09 18.12 -11.26
N TYR A 206 1.03 18.36 -10.56
CA TYR A 206 1.12 19.22 -9.38
C TYR A 206 1.63 20.63 -9.69
N ARG A 207 1.77 21.02 -10.96
CA ARG A 207 2.28 22.36 -11.33
C ARG A 207 1.42 23.49 -10.79
N GLY A 208 2.06 24.60 -10.45
CA GLY A 208 1.40 25.83 -10.00
C GLY A 208 1.43 26.07 -8.49
N ASP A 209 2.30 25.40 -7.73
CA ASP A 209 2.56 25.71 -6.32
C ASP A 209 4.06 25.76 -6.04
N ILE A 210 4.52 26.81 -5.34
CA ILE A 210 5.95 27.03 -5.06
C ILE A 210 6.57 25.88 -4.24
N ARG A 211 5.74 25.15 -3.50
CA ARG A 211 6.14 24.03 -2.64
C ARG A 211 6.31 22.72 -3.41
N ILE A 212 5.96 22.69 -4.69
CA ILE A 212 6.19 21.57 -5.59
C ILE A 212 7.48 21.82 -6.35
N SER A 213 8.31 20.80 -6.50
CA SER A 213 9.34 20.76 -7.53
C SER A 213 8.97 19.71 -8.56
N ASP A 214 8.85 20.13 -9.82
CA ASP A 214 8.48 19.26 -10.93
C ASP A 214 9.65 19.07 -11.89
N PRO A 215 9.52 18.21 -12.92
CA PRO A 215 10.63 17.90 -13.82
C PRO A 215 11.16 19.10 -14.61
N GLU A 216 10.34 20.13 -14.84
CA GLU A 216 10.77 21.36 -15.52
C GLU A 216 11.66 22.25 -14.64
N ASP A 217 11.66 22.04 -13.32
CA ASP A 217 12.57 22.75 -12.41
C ASP A 217 14.01 22.20 -12.44
N ALA A 218 14.29 21.18 -13.26
CA ALA A 218 15.60 20.54 -13.28
C ALA A 218 16.68 21.50 -13.77
N ALA A 219 17.64 21.83 -12.91
CA ALA A 219 18.66 22.84 -13.22
C ALA A 219 19.75 22.34 -14.19
N ASN A 220 19.97 21.02 -14.22
CA ASN A 220 20.99 20.38 -15.06
C ASN A 220 20.71 18.87 -15.19
N LEU A 221 21.49 18.19 -16.03
CA LEU A 221 21.33 16.76 -16.29
C LEU A 221 21.39 15.90 -15.02
N ARG A 222 22.27 16.22 -14.06
CA ARG A 222 22.37 15.48 -12.81
C ARG A 222 21.08 15.59 -12.00
N ASP A 223 20.50 16.78 -11.91
CA ASP A 223 19.21 17.00 -11.25
C ASP A 223 18.08 16.24 -11.95
N THR A 224 18.03 16.28 -13.29
CA THR A 224 17.08 15.47 -14.09
C THR A 224 17.17 13.98 -13.75
N LEU A 225 18.39 13.43 -13.65
CA LEU A 225 18.61 12.03 -13.29
C LEU A 225 18.15 11.72 -11.85
N MET A 226 18.40 12.63 -10.90
CA MET A 226 17.97 12.49 -9.52
C MET A 226 16.44 12.51 -9.39
N LYS A 227 15.77 13.45 -10.06
CA LYS A 227 14.30 13.53 -10.13
C LYS A 227 13.70 12.27 -10.76
N SER A 228 14.31 11.76 -11.82
CA SER A 228 13.90 10.50 -12.46
C SER A 228 14.01 9.31 -11.49
N ALA A 229 15.12 9.19 -10.75
CA ALA A 229 15.29 8.14 -9.75
C ALA A 229 14.26 8.24 -8.61
N ALA A 230 13.94 9.46 -8.16
CA ALA A 230 12.92 9.72 -7.15
C ALA A 230 11.52 9.29 -7.64
N ARG A 231 11.18 9.60 -8.90
CA ARG A 231 9.93 9.15 -9.53
C ARG A 231 9.84 7.64 -9.67
N ALA A 232 10.90 6.98 -10.16
CA ALA A 232 10.93 5.53 -10.33
C ALA A 232 10.72 4.78 -8.99
N ARG A 233 11.24 5.35 -7.90
CA ARG A 233 10.99 4.86 -6.54
C ARG A 233 9.52 4.99 -6.14
N HIS A 234 8.90 6.14 -6.42
CA HIS A 234 7.48 6.35 -6.16
C HIS A 234 6.62 5.38 -6.99
N GLU A 235 6.90 5.24 -8.28
CA GLU A 235 6.20 4.30 -9.16
C GLU A 235 6.30 2.85 -8.67
N THR A 236 7.45 2.48 -8.10
CA THR A 236 7.63 1.16 -7.47
C THR A 236 6.69 0.98 -6.28
N VAL A 237 6.49 2.01 -5.46
CA VAL A 237 5.51 1.99 -4.36
C VAL A 237 4.08 1.88 -4.91
N ASN A 238 3.72 2.71 -5.90
CA ASN A 238 2.40 2.66 -6.53
C ASN A 238 2.09 1.29 -7.15
N ARG A 239 3.10 0.65 -7.76
CA ARG A 239 2.98 -0.72 -8.29
C ARG A 239 2.69 -1.74 -7.19
N ARG A 240 3.24 -1.57 -5.99
CA ARG A 240 2.98 -2.46 -4.84
C ARG A 240 1.53 -2.38 -4.37
N PHE A 241 0.89 -1.21 -4.37
CA PHE A 241 -0.55 -1.13 -4.07
C PHE A 241 -1.37 -1.95 -5.07
N LYS A 242 -1.03 -1.84 -6.36
CA LYS A 242 -1.69 -2.58 -7.45
C LYS A 242 -1.40 -4.08 -7.46
N GLN A 243 -0.52 -4.58 -6.58
CA GLN A 243 -0.33 -6.01 -6.43
C GLN A 243 -1.49 -6.65 -5.66
N PHE A 244 -2.27 -5.92 -4.86
CA PHE A 244 -3.42 -6.47 -4.16
C PHE A 244 -4.66 -6.35 -5.04
N GLU A 245 -5.31 -7.48 -5.36
CA GLU A 245 -6.47 -7.47 -6.25
C GLU A 245 -7.65 -6.70 -5.64
N CYS A 246 -7.75 -6.64 -4.30
CA CYS A 246 -8.75 -5.82 -3.61
C CYS A 246 -8.65 -4.32 -3.89
N MET A 247 -7.53 -3.86 -4.48
CA MET A 247 -7.31 -2.47 -4.87
C MET A 247 -7.58 -2.22 -6.37
N LYS A 248 -7.80 -3.26 -7.18
CA LYS A 248 -8.05 -3.11 -8.62
C LYS A 248 -9.53 -3.08 -8.98
N SER A 249 -10.31 -3.92 -8.33
CA SER A 249 -11.75 -4.00 -8.51
C SER A 249 -12.41 -4.28 -7.17
N PHE A 250 -13.56 -3.65 -6.96
CA PHE A 250 -14.42 -3.98 -5.84
C PHE A 250 -15.27 -5.20 -6.20
N ARG A 251 -15.48 -6.10 -5.23
CA ARG A 251 -16.44 -7.18 -5.32
C ARG A 251 -17.54 -6.94 -4.30
N HIS A 252 -18.78 -6.90 -4.77
CA HIS A 252 -19.93 -7.09 -3.90
C HIS A 252 -20.01 -8.58 -3.60
N ASP A 253 -19.85 -8.94 -2.33
CA ASP A 253 -20.41 -10.19 -1.80
C ASP A 253 -21.83 -9.87 -1.31
#